data_AF-A0A8T4YFV6-F1
#
_entry.id   AF-A0A8T4YFV6-F1
#
_cell.length_a   1.000
_cell.length_b   1.000
_cell.length_c   1.000
_cell.angle_alpha   90.00
_cell.angle_beta   90.00
_cell.angle_gamma   90.00
#
_symmetry.space_group_name_H-M   'P 1'
#
loop_
_entity.id
_entity.type
_entity.pdbx_description
1 polymer ?
#
loop_
_entity_poly.entity_id
_entity_poly.type
_entity_poly.pdbx_seq_one_letter_code
_entity_poly.pdbx_strand_id
1 'polypeptide(L)' 'MEEVVLKIDSKGRLYIPRNIREQIGNVVTLKKTSNGYLILPGKPKSFLDEFQRVILSEPRRTGIPENWPPSKMKAIWRS' A
#
# COMPACT_ATOMS: atom_id res chain seq x y z
N MET A 1 -9.20 -10.73 28.56
CA MET A 1 -8.61 -9.71 27.69
C MET A 1 -7.36 -9.25 28.39
N GLU A 2 -6.19 -9.43 27.78
CA GLU A 2 -4.95 -8.86 28.31
C GLU A 2 -4.82 -7.43 27.79
N GLU A 3 -4.66 -6.49 28.71
CA GLU A 3 -4.40 -5.09 28.41
C GLU A 3 -2.99 -4.75 28.91
N VAL A 4 -2.16 -4.17 28.04
CA VAL A 4 -0.81 -3.75 28.39
C VAL A 4 -0.73 -2.23 28.26
N VAL A 5 -0.49 -1.55 29.38
CA VAL A 5 -0.28 -0.10 29.39
C VAL A 5 1.16 0.19 28.95
N LEU A 6 1.30 0.91 27.84
CA LEU A 6 2.60 1.28 27.28
C LEU A 6 2.75 2.79 27.31
N LYS A 7 3.95 3.26 27.64
CA LYS A 7 4.30 4.68 27.54
C LYS A 7 4.67 5.03 26.11
N ILE A 8 4.24 6.20 25.68
CA ILE A 8 4.63 6.80 24.41
C ILE A 8 5.90 7.61 24.64
N ASP A 9 6.94 7.36 23.85
CA ASP A 9 8.16 8.15 23.88
C ASP A 9 7.87 9.58 23.37
N SER A 10 8.74 10.52 23.73
CA SER A 10 8.76 11.92 23.27
C SER A 10 8.59 12.10 21.74
N LYS A 11 9.00 11.10 20.95
CA LYS A 11 8.88 11.08 19.48
C LYS A 11 7.59 10.42 18.97
N GLY A 12 6.63 10.11 19.84
CA GLY A 12 5.38 9.45 19.48
C GLY A 12 5.50 7.95 19.19
N ARG A 13 6.58 7.30 19.66
CA ARG A 13 6.84 5.87 19.40
C ARG A 13 6.27 5.01 20.51
N LEU A 14 5.69 3.87 20.14
CA LEU A 14 5.16 2.89 21.08
C LEU A 14 6.08 1.66 21.09
N TYR A 15 6.67 1.37 22.25
CA TYR A 15 7.51 0.19 22.39
C TYR A 15 6.64 -1.05 22.55
N ILE A 16 6.69 -1.95 21.56
CA ILE A 16 5.96 -3.22 21.60
C ILE A 16 6.91 -4.31 22.10
N PRO A 17 6.62 -4.94 23.25
CA PRO A 17 7.38 -6.08 23.76
C PRO A 17 7.53 -7.21 22.74
N ARG A 18 8.65 -7.94 22.82
CA ARG A 18 9.03 -8.95 21.82
C ARG A 18 7.99 -10.06 21.63
N ASN A 19 7.38 -10.54 22.71
CA ASN A 19 6.32 -11.54 22.69
C ASN A 19 5.11 -11.10 21.83
N ILE A 20 4.70 -9.84 21.93
CA ILE A 20 3.60 -9.29 21.12
C ILE A 20 4.07 -9.06 19.68
N ARG A 21 5.30 -8.58 19.50
CA ARG A 21 5.90 -8.36 18.18
C ARG A 21 5.97 -9.63 17.34
N GLU A 22 6.30 -10.77 17.95
CA GLU A 22 6.33 -12.07 17.29
C GLU A 22 4.94 -12.50 16.79
N GLN A 23 3.86 -12.04 17.43
CA GLN A 23 2.48 -12.32 17.01
C GLN A 23 1.99 -11.38 15.89
N ILE A 24 2.31 -10.08 15.96
CA ILE A 24 1.78 -9.08 15.01
C ILE A 24 2.68 -8.82 13.79
N GLY A 25 3.96 -9.21 13.87
CA GLY A 25 4.94 -9.02 12.79
C GLY A 25 5.59 -7.62 12.78
N ASN A 26 6.28 -7.32 11.68
CA ASN A 26 7.05 -6.08 11.51
C ASN A 26 6.24 -4.92 10.93
N VAL A 27 5.10 -5.20 10.31
CA VAL A 27 4.22 -4.20 9.69
C VAL A 27 2.88 -4.27 10.40
N VAL A 28 2.35 -3.12 10.79
CA VAL A 28 1.06 -3.03 11.47
C VAL A 28 0.17 -1.98 10.80
N THR A 29 -1.13 -2.23 10.82
CA THR A 29 -2.15 -1.29 10.34
C THR A 29 -2.80 -0.62 11.55
N LEU A 30 -2.83 0.71 11.55
CA LEU A 30 -3.54 1.50 12.56
C LEU A 30 -4.94 1.82 12.03
N LYS A 31 -5.98 1.22 12.62
CA LYS A 31 -7.37 1.42 12.20
C LYS A 31 -8.11 2.28 13.22
N LYS A 32 -8.69 3.39 12.78
CA LYS A 32 -9.54 4.26 13.62
C LYS A 32 -10.90 3.59 13.87
N THR A 33 -11.35 3.61 15.13
CA THR A 33 -12.68 3.16 15.57
C THR A 33 -13.35 4.26 16.41
N SER A 34 -14.61 4.06 16.79
CA SER A 34 -15.35 5.02 17.65
C SER A 34 -14.71 5.21 19.03
N ASN A 35 -14.01 4.20 19.52
CA ASN A 35 -13.47 4.17 20.88
C ASN A 35 -11.94 4.35 20.91
N GLY A 36 -11.30 4.61 19.76
CA GLY A 36 -9.86 4.82 19.69
C GLY A 36 -9.22 4.26 18.41
N TYR A 37 -8.05 3.67 18.56
CA TYR A 37 -7.28 3.07 17.46
C TYR A 37 -6.98 1.60 17.77
N LEU A 38 -7.13 0.75 16.75
CA LEU A 38 -6.74 -0.65 16.79
C LEU A 38 -5.44 -0.85 16.02
N ILE A 39 -4.50 -1.58 16.62
CA ILE A 39 -3.30 -2.05 15.94
C ILE A 39 -3.59 -3.47 15.46
N LEU A 40 -3.57 -3.66 14.14
CA LEU A 40 -3.78 -4.95 13.51
C LEU A 40 -2.48 -5.40 12.82
N PRO A 41 -2.20 -6.72 12.74
CA PRO A 41 -1.13 -7.23 11.90
C PRO A 41 -1.31 -6.72 10.47
N GLY A 42 -0.29 -6.04 9.95
CA GLY A 42 -0.29 -5.55 8.59
C GLY A 42 0.21 -6.64 7.66
N LYS A 43 -0.52 -6.89 6.56
CA LYS A 43 0.11 -7.57 5.44
C LYS A 43 1.11 -6.60 4.83
N PRO A 44 2.39 -7.00 4.63
CA PRO A 44 3.27 -6.19 3.82
C PRO A 44 2.59 -5.98 2.47
N LYS A 45 2.46 -4.73 2.02
CA LYS A 45 2.14 -4.48 0.61
C LYS A 45 3.34 -4.97 -0.19
N SER A 46 3.31 -6.24 -0.58
CA SER A 46 4.31 -6.78 -1.48
C SER A 46 4.18 -6.01 -2.79
N PHE A 47 5.26 -5.35 -3.20
CA PHE A 47 5.32 -4.68 -4.49
C PHE A 47 4.87 -5.63 -5.62
N LEU A 48 5.24 -6.91 -5.53
CA LEU A 48 4.88 -7.93 -6.51
C LEU A 48 3.37 -8.18 -6.54
N ASP A 49 2.68 -8.20 -5.40
CA ASP A 49 1.23 -8.41 -5.35
C ASP A 49 0.48 -7.23 -5.98
N GLU A 50 0.94 -6.00 -5.73
CA GLU A 50 0.35 -4.81 -6.33
C GLU A 50 0.63 -4.72 -7.84
N PHE A 51 1.86 -5.03 -8.24
CA PHE A 51 2.26 -5.12 -9.64
C PHE A 51 1.43 -6.16 -10.40
N GLN A 52 1.27 -7.35 -9.84
CA GLN A 52 0.46 -8.42 -10.43
C GLN A 52 -1.01 -8.00 -10.53
N ARG A 53 -1.57 -7.36 -9.50
CA ARG A 53 -2.94 -6.82 -9.54
C ARG A 53 -3.12 -5.81 -10.66
N VAL A 54 -2.14 -4.93 -10.90
CA VAL A 54 -2.23 -3.89 -11.95
C VAL A 54 -2.13 -4.50 -13.34
N ILE A 55 -1.17 -5.40 -13.59
CA ILE A 55 -1.02 -6.03 -14.91
C ILE A 55 -2.22 -6.89 -15.28
N LEU A 56 -2.78 -7.61 -14.31
CA LEU A 56 -3.94 -8.47 -14.54
C LEU A 56 -5.27 -7.70 -14.52
N SER A 57 -5.27 -6.43 -14.15
CA SER A 57 -6.50 -5.64 -14.19
C SER A 57 -6.89 -5.38 -15.65
N GLU A 58 -8.15 -5.64 -16.00
CA GLU A 58 -8.68 -5.24 -17.30
C GLU A 58 -8.91 -3.72 -17.29
N PRO A 59 -8.13 -2.93 -18.06
CA PRO A 59 -8.33 -1.50 -18.10
C PRO A 59 -9.64 -1.20 -18.82
N ARG A 60 -10.44 -0.28 -18.27
CA ARG A 60 -11.56 0.31 -19.00
C ARG A 60 -11.01 1.03 -20.22
N ARG A 61 -11.21 0.48 -21.41
CA ARG A 61 -10.87 1.14 -22.67
C ARG A 61 -11.79 2.36 -22.82
N THR A 62 -11.31 3.53 -22.42
CA THR A 62 -12.07 4.79 -22.48
C THR A 62 -11.97 5.49 -23.84
N GLY A 63 -11.33 4.89 -24.84
CA GLY A 63 -11.23 5.48 -26.18
C GLY A 63 -11.00 4.45 -27.29
N ILE A 64 -11.49 4.80 -28.49
CA ILE A 64 -11.05 4.17 -29.74
C ILE A 64 -9.59 4.59 -29.94
N PRO A 65 -8.65 3.65 -30.15
CA PRO A 65 -7.26 4.02 -30.40
C PRO A 65 -7.16 4.90 -31.64
N GLU A 66 -6.58 6.10 -31.51
CA GLU A 66 -6.34 6.98 -32.64
C GLU A 66 -5.25 6.34 -33.52
N ASN A 67 -5.61 5.91 -34.72
CA ASN A 67 -4.65 5.39 -35.68
C ASN A 67 -3.92 6.57 -36.34
N TRP A 68 -2.73 6.90 -35.85
CA TRP A 68 -1.97 8.02 -36.39
C TRP A 68 -1.47 7.73 -37.82
N PRO A 69 -1.56 8.70 -38.74
CA PRO A 69 -1.00 8.52 -40.07
C PRO A 69 0.54 8.49 -40.02
N PRO A 70 1.21 7.81 -40.98
CA PRO A 70 2.66 7.71 -41.02
C PRO A 70 3.40 9.05 -40.97
N SER A 71 2.79 10.12 -41.49
CA SER A 71 3.34 11.49 -41.43
C SER A 71 3.52 11.99 -39.99
N LYS A 72 2.53 11.77 -39.13
CA LYS A 72 2.53 12.17 -37.71
C LYS A 72 3.55 11.36 -36.91
N MET A 73 3.63 10.05 -37.15
CA MET A 73 4.65 9.20 -36.53
C MET A 73 6.07 9.62 -36.91
N LYS A 74 6.33 9.84 -38.21
CA LYS A 74 7.66 10.22 -38.71
C LYS A 74 8.13 11.59 -38.21
N ALA A 75 7.22 12.50 -37.85
CA ALA A 75 7.57 13.80 -37.30
C ALA A 75 8.20 13.68 -35.90
N ILE A 76 7.75 12.75 -35.07
CA ILE A 76 8.26 12.52 -33.70
C ILE A 76 9.65 11.88 -33.72
N TRP A 77 9.96 11.07 -34.74
CA TRP A 77 11.24 10.36 -34.86
C TRP A 77 12.36 11.20 -35.50
N ARG A 78 12.03 12.41 -35.96
CA ARG A 78 13.00 13.35 -36.54
C ARG A 78 13.61 14.31 -35.52
N SER A 79 13.05 14.38 -34.31
CA SER A 79 13.62 15.08 -33.15
C SER A 79 14.51 14.15 -32.35
#